data_AF-A0A355ASZ1-F1
#
_entry.id   AF-A0A355ASZ1-F1
#
_cell.length_a   1.000
_cell.length_b   1.000
_cell.length_c   1.000
_cell.angle_alpha   90.00
_cell.angle_beta   90.00
_cell.angle_gamma   90.00
#
_symmetry.space_group_name_H-M   'P 1'
#
loop_
_entity.id
_entity.type
_entity.pdbx_description
1 polymer ?
#
loop_
_entity_poly.entity_id
_entity_poly.type
_entity_poly.pdbx_seq_one_letter_code
_entity_poly.pdbx_strand_id
1 'polypeptide(L)'
;IPMGGPREVPDFTPFFQRVKDAKPDCFYVFVPAGNHASAVVKTFSDLDMAGAGIRLIGPGDITQDTKLQGMGDSAVGMVTVHHYSADYETPENQVFVAAWKAAYGADTTPDFMGVAGYDGMAAIVQVIRELDGNITADATMDILKGWKFDSPRGPIMIDPETRDIIQDQHVHLVVKSGGRLKIKVLSTIPQVKDPCKANQLGKCASN
;
A
#
# COMPACT_ATOMS: atom_id res chain seq x y z
N ILE A 1 -3.72 -3.21 -21.43
CA ILE A 1 -2.32 -3.59 -21.73
C ILE A 1 -2.14 -4.96 -21.08
N PRO A 2 -1.76 -6.02 -21.81
CA PRO A 2 -1.43 -7.29 -21.18
C PRO A 2 -0.31 -7.01 -20.17
N MET A 3 -0.56 -7.24 -18.90
CA MET A 3 0.39 -6.87 -17.83
C MET A 3 1.60 -7.80 -17.75
N GLY A 4 1.66 -8.82 -18.61
CA GLY A 4 2.75 -9.80 -18.64
C GLY A 4 2.84 -10.64 -17.36
N GLY A 5 3.89 -11.46 -17.27
CA GLY A 5 4.29 -12.07 -16.00
C GLY A 5 4.97 -11.06 -15.05
N PRO A 6 5.24 -11.42 -13.79
CA PRO A 6 5.82 -10.51 -12.78
C PRO A 6 7.17 -9.85 -13.15
N ARG A 7 7.83 -10.32 -14.21
CA ARG A 7 9.11 -9.81 -14.73
C ARG A 7 8.98 -9.01 -16.02
N GLU A 8 7.83 -9.06 -16.68
CA GLU A 8 7.58 -8.39 -17.95
C GLU A 8 6.88 -7.07 -17.68
N VAL A 9 7.66 -6.00 -17.58
CA VAL A 9 7.09 -4.66 -17.45
C VAL A 9 6.62 -4.20 -18.84
N PRO A 10 5.32 -3.89 -19.02
CA PRO A 10 4.83 -3.38 -20.29
C PRO A 10 5.44 -2.01 -20.63
N ASP A 11 5.59 -1.72 -21.92
CA ASP A 11 5.88 -0.35 -22.36
C ASP A 11 4.62 0.52 -22.16
N PHE A 12 4.70 1.46 -21.22
CA PHE A 12 3.62 2.38 -20.90
C PHE A 12 3.58 3.61 -21.79
N THR A 13 4.63 3.86 -22.59
CA THR A 13 4.80 5.10 -23.37
C THR A 13 3.60 5.42 -24.26
N PRO A 14 3.02 4.48 -25.04
CA PRO A 14 1.90 4.80 -25.91
C PRO A 14 0.64 5.23 -25.15
N PHE A 15 0.44 4.74 -23.93
CA PHE A 15 -0.68 5.14 -23.08
C PHE A 15 -0.48 6.52 -22.50
N PHE A 16 0.73 6.79 -21.99
CA PHE A 16 1.07 8.09 -21.43
C PHE A 16 1.06 9.19 -22.48
N GLN A 17 1.48 8.91 -23.72
CA GLN A 17 1.38 9.87 -24.81
C GLN A 17 -0.08 10.27 -25.09
N ARG A 18 -1.01 9.30 -25.14
CA ARG A 18 -2.45 9.59 -25.30
C ARG A 18 -2.99 10.45 -24.15
N VAL A 19 -2.54 10.19 -22.92
CA VAL A 19 -2.91 11.00 -21.75
C VAL A 19 -2.33 12.40 -21.88
N LYS A 20 -1.08 12.56 -22.31
CA LYS A 20 -0.44 13.85 -22.53
C LYS A 20 -1.18 14.68 -23.56
N ASP A 21 -1.60 14.06 -24.66
CA ASP A 21 -2.34 14.71 -25.74
C ASP A 21 -3.74 15.14 -25.26
N ALA A 22 -4.38 14.36 -24.38
CA ALA A 22 -5.68 14.67 -23.79
C ALA A 22 -5.64 15.74 -22.69
N LYS A 23 -4.46 16.03 -22.12
CA LYS A 23 -4.22 17.07 -21.10
C LYS A 23 -5.18 17.07 -19.89
N PRO A 24 -5.39 15.93 -19.19
CA PRO A 24 -6.19 15.93 -17.97
C PRO A 24 -5.42 16.58 -16.80
N ASP A 25 -6.15 17.11 -15.82
CA ASP A 25 -5.55 17.65 -14.59
C ASP A 25 -4.86 16.57 -13.73
N CYS A 26 -5.40 15.35 -13.79
CA CYS A 26 -4.97 14.21 -13.00
C CYS A 26 -4.95 12.95 -13.86
N PHE A 27 -3.96 12.09 -13.61
CA PHE A 27 -3.82 10.79 -14.23
C PHE A 27 -3.77 9.72 -13.15
N TYR A 28 -4.85 8.95 -13.04
CA TYR A 28 -4.94 7.83 -12.11
C TYR A 28 -4.30 6.58 -12.71
N VAL A 29 -3.35 5.99 -11.97
CA VAL A 29 -2.66 4.75 -12.39
C VAL A 29 -2.66 3.74 -11.25
N PHE A 30 -3.04 2.51 -11.60
CA PHE A 30 -2.77 1.32 -10.80
C PHE A 30 -1.95 0.33 -11.62
N VAL A 31 -0.90 -0.20 -11.01
CA VAL A 31 -0.12 -1.35 -11.50
C VAL A 31 0.27 -2.21 -10.30
N PRO A 32 0.49 -3.53 -10.46
CA PRO A 32 1.11 -4.33 -9.42
C PRO A 32 2.44 -3.69 -9.03
N ALA A 33 2.68 -3.52 -7.73
CA ALA A 33 3.88 -2.88 -7.19
C ALA A 33 5.22 -3.43 -7.76
N GLY A 34 6.34 -2.90 -7.30
CA GLY A 34 7.67 -3.34 -7.72
C GLY A 34 8.08 -2.69 -9.04
N ASN A 35 8.52 -3.50 -10.01
CA ASN A 35 9.13 -2.96 -11.23
C ASN A 35 8.12 -2.22 -12.12
N HIS A 36 6.82 -2.56 -12.08
CA HIS A 36 5.81 -1.79 -12.82
C HIS A 36 5.64 -0.39 -12.25
N ALA A 37 5.64 -0.24 -10.92
CA ALA A 37 5.56 1.06 -10.26
C ALA A 37 6.75 1.95 -10.66
N SER A 38 7.97 1.41 -10.61
CA SER A 38 9.17 2.14 -11.06
C SER A 38 9.07 2.56 -12.53
N ALA A 39 8.55 1.71 -13.41
CA ALA A 39 8.39 2.04 -14.82
C ALA A 39 7.28 3.08 -15.08
N VAL A 40 6.16 3.03 -14.36
CA VAL A 40 5.12 4.08 -14.41
C VAL A 40 5.73 5.44 -14.08
N VAL A 41 6.47 5.54 -12.97
CA VAL A 41 7.09 6.81 -12.53
C VAL A 41 8.18 7.24 -13.51
N LYS A 42 8.96 6.30 -14.04
CA LYS A 42 9.96 6.61 -15.07
C LYS A 42 9.32 7.15 -16.34
N THR A 43 8.30 6.48 -16.89
CA THR A 43 7.60 6.92 -18.10
C THR A 43 6.91 8.27 -17.88
N PHE A 44 6.34 8.50 -16.70
CA PHE A 44 5.77 9.80 -16.32
C PHE A 44 6.80 10.94 -16.43
N SER A 45 8.01 10.68 -15.95
CA SER A 45 9.14 11.62 -15.97
C SER A 45 9.72 11.79 -17.38
N ASP A 46 10.00 10.70 -18.08
CA ASP A 46 10.57 10.71 -19.44
C ASP A 46 9.70 11.50 -20.43
N LEU A 47 8.37 11.44 -20.26
CA LEU A 47 7.42 12.19 -21.08
C LEU A 47 7.08 13.57 -20.53
N ASP A 48 7.76 14.06 -19.49
CA ASP A 48 7.51 15.37 -18.87
C ASP A 48 6.02 15.64 -18.62
N MET A 49 5.34 14.66 -18.03
CA MET A 49 3.90 14.74 -17.76
C MET A 49 3.60 15.83 -16.72
N ALA A 50 4.48 15.99 -15.73
CA ALA A 50 4.39 17.06 -14.74
C ALA A 50 4.56 18.46 -15.38
N GLY A 51 5.52 18.64 -16.29
CA GLY A 51 5.67 19.89 -17.04
C GLY A 51 4.49 20.19 -17.95
N ALA A 52 3.75 19.17 -18.37
CA ALA A 52 2.47 19.31 -19.07
C ALA A 52 1.27 19.63 -18.14
N GLY A 53 1.51 19.83 -16.83
CA GLY A 53 0.47 20.16 -15.84
C GLY A 53 -0.35 18.96 -15.34
N ILE A 54 0.04 17.73 -15.69
CA ILE A 54 -0.69 16.51 -15.34
C ILE A 54 -0.17 16.01 -13.99
N ARG A 55 -1.06 15.70 -13.05
CA ARG A 55 -0.69 15.13 -11.73
C ARG A 55 -0.87 13.62 -11.71
N LEU A 56 0.17 12.89 -11.31
CA LEU A 56 0.08 11.43 -11.12
C LEU A 56 -0.54 11.11 -9.77
N ILE A 57 -1.64 10.34 -9.80
CA ILE A 57 -2.34 9.86 -8.61
C ILE A 57 -2.59 8.35 -8.69
N GLY A 58 -2.84 7.70 -7.56
CA GLY A 58 -3.14 6.26 -7.54
C GLY A 58 -3.20 5.67 -6.15
N PRO A 59 -3.31 4.34 -6.01
CA PRO A 59 -3.06 3.67 -4.75
C PRO A 59 -1.55 3.65 -4.44
N GLY A 60 -1.17 3.48 -3.18
CA GLY A 60 0.24 3.47 -2.77
C GLY A 60 1.13 2.38 -3.37
N ASP A 61 0.58 1.43 -4.14
CA ASP A 61 1.35 0.48 -4.96
C ASP A 61 2.35 1.19 -5.89
N ILE A 62 2.02 2.40 -6.37
CA ILE A 62 2.92 3.19 -7.23
C ILE A 62 3.96 4.01 -6.46
N THR A 63 3.91 3.99 -5.12
CA THR A 63 4.86 4.66 -4.20
C THR A 63 5.42 3.70 -3.15
N GLN A 64 5.55 2.41 -3.49
CA GLN A 64 6.03 1.36 -2.60
C GLN A 64 7.37 1.71 -1.91
N ASP A 65 7.45 1.55 -0.58
CA ASP A 65 8.61 1.96 0.23
C ASP A 65 9.94 1.35 -0.26
N THR A 66 9.92 0.07 -0.65
CA THR A 66 11.11 -0.66 -1.15
C THR A 66 11.63 -0.16 -2.50
N LYS A 67 10.82 0.60 -3.25
CA LYS A 67 11.18 1.15 -4.57
C LYS A 67 11.30 2.67 -4.57
N LEU A 68 10.69 3.35 -3.60
CA LEU A 68 10.53 4.80 -3.57
C LEU A 68 11.85 5.55 -3.79
N GLN A 69 12.91 5.15 -3.08
CA GLN A 69 14.21 5.83 -3.23
C GLN A 69 14.80 5.71 -4.64
N GLY A 70 14.61 4.57 -5.29
CA GLY A 70 15.08 4.33 -6.66
C GLY A 70 14.34 5.13 -7.72
N MET A 71 13.17 5.71 -7.40
CA MET A 71 12.42 6.57 -8.31
C MET A 71 13.01 7.98 -8.42
N GLY A 72 13.76 8.42 -7.41
CA GLY A 72 14.37 9.75 -7.36
C GLY A 72 13.34 10.89 -7.42
N ASP A 73 13.78 12.06 -7.90
CA ASP A 73 12.98 13.28 -7.90
C ASP A 73 11.71 13.18 -8.77
N SER A 74 11.65 12.20 -9.68
CA SER A 74 10.47 11.89 -10.50
C SER A 74 9.23 11.52 -9.69
N ALA A 75 9.39 11.04 -8.45
CA ALA A 75 8.26 10.69 -7.60
C ALA A 75 7.75 11.87 -6.75
N VAL A 76 8.52 12.97 -6.63
CA VAL A 76 8.15 14.10 -5.77
C VAL A 76 6.85 14.73 -6.26
N GLY A 77 5.92 14.97 -5.33
CA GLY A 77 4.61 15.55 -5.64
C GLY A 77 3.53 14.53 -6.02
N MET A 78 3.86 13.24 -6.16
CA MET A 78 2.87 12.19 -6.33
C MET A 78 1.94 12.11 -5.12
N VAL A 79 0.64 11.97 -5.39
CA VAL A 79 -0.39 11.83 -4.35
C VAL A 79 -1.01 10.44 -4.46
N THR A 80 -0.91 9.65 -3.41
CA THR A 80 -1.48 8.30 -3.36
C THR A 80 -2.42 8.11 -2.17
N VAL A 81 -3.27 7.09 -2.24
CA VAL A 81 -4.03 6.62 -1.06
C VAL A 81 -3.52 5.24 -0.68
N HIS A 82 -3.12 5.06 0.57
CA HIS A 82 -2.59 3.78 1.02
C HIS A 82 -2.75 3.56 2.52
N HIS A 83 -2.62 2.30 2.92
CA HIS A 83 -2.79 1.88 4.31
C HIS A 83 -1.48 1.84 5.12
N TYR A 84 -0.31 1.98 4.50
CA TYR A 84 0.96 1.88 5.21
C TYR A 84 2.07 2.73 4.55
N SER A 85 3.01 3.21 5.37
CA SER A 85 4.35 3.59 4.94
C SER A 85 5.33 3.36 6.09
N ALA A 86 6.55 2.97 5.74
CA ALA A 86 7.64 2.83 6.71
C ALA A 86 8.05 4.16 7.35
N ASP A 87 7.65 5.30 6.79
CA ASP A 87 7.93 6.63 7.33
C ASP A 87 6.96 7.06 8.46
N TYR A 88 5.97 6.24 8.82
CA TYR A 88 5.04 6.58 9.91
C TYR A 88 5.77 6.73 11.25
N GLU A 89 5.45 7.80 11.99
CA GLU A 89 6.11 8.15 13.26
C GLU A 89 5.35 7.62 14.48
N THR A 90 4.69 6.46 14.35
CA THR A 90 4.01 5.79 15.49
C THR A 90 4.99 4.89 16.24
N PRO A 91 4.80 4.67 17.57
CA PRO A 91 5.65 3.76 18.34
C PRO A 91 5.72 2.35 17.76
N GLU A 92 4.57 1.79 17.34
CA GLU A 92 4.45 0.45 16.77
C GLU A 92 5.25 0.33 15.47
N ASN A 93 5.17 1.34 14.60
CA ASN A 93 5.93 1.35 13.35
C ASN A 93 7.43 1.49 13.58
N GLN A 94 7.86 2.35 14.51
CA GLN A 94 9.27 2.52 14.82
C GLN A 94 9.90 1.21 15.35
N VAL A 95 9.19 0.49 16.21
CA VAL A 95 9.61 -0.84 16.68
C VAL A 95 9.69 -1.84 15.52
N PHE A 96 8.67 -1.88 14.65
CA PHE A 96 8.63 -2.76 13.50
C PHE A 96 9.77 -2.49 12.50
N VAL A 97 9.99 -1.23 12.11
CA VAL A 97 11.07 -0.84 11.19
C VAL A 97 12.44 -1.14 11.80
N ALA A 98 12.63 -0.90 13.10
CA ALA A 98 13.88 -1.25 13.78
C ALA A 98 14.13 -2.76 13.80
N ALA A 99 13.10 -3.56 14.13
CA ALA A 99 13.18 -5.02 14.13
C ALA A 99 13.44 -5.58 12.72
N TRP A 100 12.79 -5.03 11.69
CA TRP A 100 13.03 -5.37 10.30
C TRP A 100 14.49 -5.15 9.90
N LYS A 101 15.03 -3.96 10.21
CA LYS A 101 16.43 -3.63 9.89
C LYS A 101 17.42 -4.53 10.63
N ALA A 102 17.13 -4.91 11.87
CA ALA A 102 17.95 -5.85 12.62
C ALA A 102 17.95 -7.25 11.99
N ALA A 103 16.80 -7.71 11.49
CA ALA A 103 16.65 -9.04 10.89
C ALA A 103 17.17 -9.14 9.45
N TYR A 104 16.99 -8.08 8.65
CA TYR A 104 17.20 -8.12 7.19
C TYR A 104 18.31 -7.18 6.70
N GLY A 105 18.88 -6.35 7.58
CA GLY A 105 19.98 -5.43 7.28
C GLY A 105 19.57 -3.96 7.31
N ALA A 106 20.51 -3.09 7.71
CA ALA A 106 20.26 -1.67 7.98
C ALA A 106 19.75 -0.87 6.75
N ASP A 107 20.13 -1.29 5.54
CA ASP A 107 19.76 -0.65 4.28
C ASP A 107 18.41 -1.14 3.72
N THR A 108 17.79 -2.11 4.38
CA THR A 108 16.45 -2.60 3.98
C THR A 108 15.35 -1.73 4.58
N THR A 109 14.18 -1.75 3.94
CA THR A 109 12.98 -1.02 4.35
C THR A 109 11.78 -1.96 4.21
N PRO A 110 10.95 -2.16 5.24
CA PRO A 110 9.69 -2.89 5.08
C PRO A 110 8.71 -2.08 4.23
N ASP A 111 7.78 -2.76 3.57
CA ASP A 111 6.67 -2.13 2.86
C ASP A 111 5.32 -2.69 3.33
N PHE A 112 4.25 -2.29 2.64
CA PHE A 112 2.88 -2.71 2.91
C PHE A 112 2.67 -4.24 2.87
N MET A 113 3.49 -4.97 2.11
CA MET A 113 3.47 -6.44 2.09
C MET A 113 4.13 -7.00 3.34
N GLY A 114 5.25 -6.40 3.75
CA GLY A 114 5.96 -6.76 4.99
C GLY A 114 5.06 -6.60 6.22
N VAL A 115 4.37 -5.47 6.36
CA VAL A 115 3.44 -5.27 7.48
C VAL A 115 2.21 -6.19 7.39
N ALA A 116 1.73 -6.54 6.19
CA ALA A 116 0.61 -7.51 6.07
C ALA A 116 1.01 -8.91 6.54
N GLY A 117 2.24 -9.34 6.22
CA GLY A 117 2.79 -10.58 6.77
C GLY A 117 2.95 -10.53 8.29
N TYR A 118 3.40 -9.39 8.83
CA TYR A 118 3.52 -9.18 10.27
C TYR A 118 2.17 -9.31 10.99
N ASP A 119 1.15 -8.60 10.50
CA ASP A 119 -0.19 -8.61 11.08
C ASP A 119 -0.84 -10.01 10.99
N GLY A 120 -0.68 -10.69 9.85
CA GLY A 120 -1.17 -12.06 9.66
C GLY A 120 -0.53 -13.04 10.65
N MET A 121 0.76 -12.92 10.90
CA MET A 121 1.44 -13.74 11.90
C MET A 121 1.00 -13.41 13.33
N ALA A 122 0.75 -12.13 13.65
CA ALA A 122 0.22 -11.72 14.94
C ALA A 122 -1.16 -12.36 15.21
N ALA A 123 -2.05 -12.35 14.21
CA ALA A 123 -3.35 -13.01 14.26
C ALA A 123 -3.23 -14.53 14.51
N ILE A 124 -2.34 -15.21 13.77
CA ILE A 124 -2.09 -16.65 13.93
C ILE A 124 -1.56 -16.97 15.34
N VAL A 125 -0.60 -16.19 15.84
CA VAL A 125 -0.04 -16.38 17.18
C VAL A 125 -1.10 -16.19 18.25
N GLN A 126 -2.00 -15.23 18.09
CA GLN A 126 -3.10 -15.03 19.04
C GLN A 126 -4.03 -16.24 19.08
N VAL A 127 -4.45 -16.76 17.92
CA VAL A 127 -5.27 -17.98 17.83
C VAL A 127 -4.60 -19.17 18.51
N ILE A 128 -3.30 -19.39 18.27
CA ILE A 128 -2.54 -20.49 18.91
C ILE A 128 -2.54 -20.36 20.43
N ARG A 129 -2.38 -19.14 20.96
CA ARG A 129 -2.37 -18.89 22.41
C ARG A 129 -3.75 -19.09 23.03
N GLU A 130 -4.80 -18.61 22.39
CA GLU A 130 -6.17 -18.70 22.91
C GLU A 130 -6.71 -20.14 22.88
N LEU A 131 -6.31 -20.94 21.90
CA LEU A 131 -6.73 -22.34 21.78
C LEU A 131 -5.76 -23.35 22.42
N ASP A 132 -4.69 -22.88 23.04
CA ASP A 132 -3.62 -23.73 23.60
C ASP A 132 -3.15 -24.79 22.59
N GLY A 133 -2.99 -24.37 21.32
CA GLY A 133 -2.60 -25.24 20.20
C GLY A 133 -3.69 -26.17 19.63
N ASN A 134 -4.90 -26.22 20.21
CA ASN A 134 -6.01 -27.05 19.72
C ASN A 134 -6.77 -26.40 18.55
N ILE A 135 -6.10 -26.24 17.41
CA ILE A 135 -6.60 -25.46 16.28
C ILE A 135 -7.67 -26.21 15.47
N THR A 136 -8.84 -25.60 15.31
CA THR A 136 -9.85 -25.97 14.30
C THR A 136 -10.23 -24.75 13.47
N ALA A 137 -10.78 -24.98 12.27
CA ALA A 137 -11.18 -23.88 11.38
C ALA A 137 -12.26 -22.98 12.01
N ASP A 138 -13.27 -23.59 12.63
CA ASP A 138 -14.38 -22.86 13.25
C ASP A 138 -13.90 -22.04 14.46
N ALA A 139 -13.15 -22.67 15.39
CA ALA A 139 -12.61 -21.96 16.54
C ALA A 139 -11.64 -20.83 16.16
N THR A 140 -10.85 -21.03 15.09
CA THR A 140 -10.00 -19.97 14.53
C THR A 140 -10.84 -18.79 14.03
N MET A 141 -11.92 -19.06 13.29
CA MET A 141 -12.77 -17.99 12.77
C MET A 141 -13.52 -17.26 13.89
N ASP A 142 -13.93 -17.96 14.94
CA ASP A 142 -14.60 -17.35 16.09
C ASP A 142 -13.69 -16.35 16.82
N ILE A 143 -12.37 -16.62 16.88
CA ILE A 143 -11.38 -15.70 17.44
C ILE A 143 -11.10 -14.53 16.49
N LEU A 144 -10.91 -14.83 15.20
CA LEU A 144 -10.47 -13.81 14.23
C LEU A 144 -11.58 -12.83 13.86
N LYS A 145 -12.85 -13.21 13.89
CA LYS A 145 -13.96 -12.28 13.65
C LYS A 145 -14.02 -11.22 14.76
N GLY A 146 -13.78 -9.96 14.39
CA GLY A 146 -13.69 -8.86 15.35
C GLY A 146 -12.35 -8.75 16.06
N TRP A 147 -11.35 -9.57 15.69
CA TRP A 147 -9.98 -9.45 16.20
C TRP A 147 -9.43 -8.06 15.91
N LYS A 148 -8.81 -7.45 16.92
CA LYS A 148 -8.21 -6.11 16.86
C LYS A 148 -6.73 -6.19 17.15
N PHE A 149 -5.96 -5.32 16.50
CA PHE A 149 -4.51 -5.26 16.71
C PHE A 149 -3.99 -3.85 16.46
N ASP A 150 -3.07 -3.40 17.32
CA ASP A 150 -2.31 -2.17 17.11
C ASP A 150 -1.13 -2.47 16.17
N SER A 151 -1.42 -2.44 14.88
CA SER A 151 -0.45 -2.75 13.82
C SER A 151 0.55 -1.60 13.62
N PRO A 152 1.76 -1.87 13.07
CA PRO A 152 2.65 -0.82 12.54
C PRO A 152 1.94 0.13 11.57
N ARG A 153 0.86 -0.30 10.92
CA ARG A 153 0.06 0.54 10.02
C ARG A 153 -1.01 1.39 10.71
N GLY A 154 -1.16 1.29 12.03
CA GLY A 154 -2.27 1.85 12.81
C GLY A 154 -3.23 0.77 13.31
N PRO A 155 -4.29 1.16 14.04
CA PRO A 155 -5.26 0.20 14.59
C PRO A 155 -6.03 -0.51 13.48
N ILE A 156 -6.05 -1.84 13.52
CA ILE A 156 -6.77 -2.67 12.56
C ILE A 156 -7.80 -3.57 13.26
N MET A 157 -8.81 -3.98 12.49
CA MET A 157 -9.78 -5.00 12.90
C MET A 157 -10.06 -5.95 11.74
N ILE A 158 -10.32 -7.23 12.02
CA ILE A 158 -10.95 -8.12 11.04
C ILE A 158 -12.47 -8.02 11.18
N ASP A 159 -13.14 -7.59 10.11
CA ASP A 159 -14.59 -7.43 10.10
C ASP A 159 -15.29 -8.78 10.38
N PRO A 160 -16.18 -8.87 11.38
CA PRO A 160 -16.80 -10.14 11.77
C PRO A 160 -17.75 -10.71 10.69
N GLU A 161 -18.30 -9.86 9.83
CA GLU A 161 -19.23 -10.26 8.77
C GLU A 161 -18.47 -10.71 7.53
N THR A 162 -17.49 -9.93 7.10
CA THR A 162 -16.81 -10.16 5.82
C THR A 162 -15.49 -10.92 5.94
N ARG A 163 -14.92 -10.99 7.15
CA ARG A 163 -13.56 -11.50 7.45
C ARG A 163 -12.45 -10.71 6.74
N ASP A 164 -12.76 -9.54 6.20
CA ASP A 164 -11.78 -8.65 5.59
C ASP A 164 -11.30 -7.59 6.59
N ILE A 165 -10.15 -6.99 6.31
CA ILE A 165 -9.54 -6.00 7.19
C ILE A 165 -10.30 -4.67 7.13
N ILE A 166 -10.50 -4.09 8.31
CA ILE A 166 -10.86 -2.70 8.55
C ILE A 166 -9.59 -2.00 9.01
N GLN A 167 -9.19 -0.96 8.28
CA GLN A 167 -7.95 -0.24 8.52
C GLN A 167 -8.04 1.21 8.05
N ASP A 168 -7.19 2.06 8.59
CA ASP A 168 -7.09 3.44 8.13
C ASP A 168 -6.57 3.50 6.68
N GLN A 169 -7.03 4.49 5.93
CA GLN A 169 -6.48 4.85 4.62
C GLN A 169 -5.95 6.27 4.68
N HIS A 170 -4.74 6.48 4.20
CA HIS A 170 -4.06 7.76 4.30
C HIS A 170 -3.85 8.35 2.91
N VAL A 171 -4.15 9.63 2.76
CA VAL A 171 -3.74 10.40 1.60
C VAL A 171 -2.27 10.76 1.78
N HIS A 172 -1.41 10.21 0.95
CA HIS A 172 0.03 10.39 0.96
C HIS A 172 0.45 11.44 -0.06
N LEU A 173 1.51 12.17 0.27
CA LEU A 173 2.27 13.02 -0.64
C LEU A 173 3.74 12.63 -0.56
N VAL A 174 4.33 12.31 -1.70
CA VAL A 174 5.78 12.08 -1.77
C VAL A 174 6.50 13.43 -1.69
N VAL A 175 7.38 13.56 -0.70
CA VAL A 175 8.21 14.76 -0.48
C VAL A 175 9.68 14.38 -0.38
N LYS A 176 10.58 15.31 -0.70
CA LYS A 176 12.02 15.16 -0.43
C LYS A 176 12.37 15.88 0.87
N SER A 177 12.94 15.15 1.83
CA SER A 177 13.33 15.70 3.14
C SER A 177 14.55 14.96 3.68
N GLY A 178 15.55 15.70 4.17
CA GLY A 178 16.78 15.12 4.72
C GLY A 178 17.57 14.29 3.70
N GLY A 179 17.55 14.68 2.42
CA GLY A 179 18.28 13.99 1.34
C GLY A 179 17.64 12.71 0.83
N ARG A 180 16.47 12.29 1.35
CA ARG A 180 15.71 11.12 0.87
C ARG A 180 14.26 11.48 0.52
N LEU A 181 13.63 10.60 -0.24
CA LEU A 181 12.17 10.66 -0.42
C LEU A 181 11.48 10.15 0.84
N LYS A 182 10.35 10.76 1.18
CA LYS A 182 9.49 10.37 2.30
C LYS A 182 8.02 10.46 1.93
N ILE A 183 7.20 9.69 2.61
CA ILE A 183 5.74 9.85 2.61
C ILE A 183 5.33 10.87 3.67
N LYS A 184 4.64 11.93 3.24
CA LYS A 184 3.91 12.84 4.12
C LYS A 184 2.44 12.48 4.09
N VAL A 185 1.83 12.24 5.25
CA VAL A 185 0.38 12.07 5.37
C VAL A 185 -0.31 13.44 5.31
N LEU A 186 -1.19 13.62 4.33
CA LEU A 186 -2.01 14.81 4.16
C LEU A 186 -3.35 14.70 4.90
N SER A 187 -3.93 13.50 4.92
CA SER A 187 -5.21 13.23 5.59
C SER A 187 -5.32 11.74 5.88
N THR A 188 -6.18 11.39 6.84
CA THR A 188 -6.50 10.01 7.22
C THR A 188 -8.01 9.82 7.16
N ILE A 189 -8.43 8.74 6.53
CA ILE A 189 -9.78 8.22 6.54
C ILE A 189 -9.76 7.02 7.49
N PRO A 190 -10.30 7.13 8.71
CA PRO A 190 -10.15 6.09 9.71
C PRO A 190 -11.06 4.89 9.42
N GLN A 191 -10.59 3.70 9.79
CA GLN A 191 -11.38 2.46 9.90
C GLN A 191 -12.24 2.15 8.65
N VAL A 192 -11.59 2.17 7.49
CA VAL A 192 -12.22 1.90 6.20
C VAL A 192 -12.46 0.40 6.05
N LYS A 193 -13.74 0.01 5.91
CA LYS A 193 -14.14 -1.32 5.42
C LYS A 193 -13.89 -1.43 3.92
N ASP A 194 -13.74 -2.64 3.38
CA ASP A 194 -13.73 -2.84 1.92
C ASP A 194 -14.99 -2.23 1.28
N PRO A 195 -14.86 -1.14 0.47
CA PRO A 195 -16.00 -0.48 -0.13
C PRO A 195 -16.77 -1.36 -1.10
N CYS A 196 -16.13 -2.37 -1.71
CA CYS A 196 -16.80 -3.29 -2.62
C CYS A 196 -17.85 -4.10 -1.88
N LYS A 197 -17.47 -4.75 -0.77
CA LYS A 197 -18.39 -5.52 0.08
C LYS A 197 -19.36 -4.63 0.85
N ALA A 198 -18.88 -3.55 1.47
CA ALA A 198 -19.72 -2.68 2.31
C ALA A 198 -20.85 -2.00 1.53
N ASN A 199 -20.62 -1.65 0.26
CA ASN A 199 -21.61 -1.00 -0.60
C ASN A 199 -22.21 -1.95 -1.65
N GLN A 200 -21.91 -3.25 -1.57
CA GLN A 200 -22.41 -4.26 -2.51
C GLN A 200 -22.19 -3.86 -3.99
N LEU A 201 -20.96 -3.53 -4.34
CA LEU A 201 -20.61 -3.02 -5.68
C LEU A 201 -20.13 -4.13 -6.61
N GLY A 202 -20.65 -4.11 -7.85
CA GLY A 202 -20.17 -4.98 -8.93
C GLY A 202 -20.16 -6.47 -8.55
N LYS A 203 -18.99 -7.10 -8.57
CA LYS A 203 -18.85 -8.53 -8.21
C LYS A 203 -19.14 -8.82 -6.73
N CYS A 204 -19.07 -7.82 -5.86
CA CYS A 204 -19.42 -7.96 -4.45
C CYS A 204 -20.93 -7.76 -4.19
N ALA A 205 -21.72 -7.41 -5.21
CA ALA A 205 -23.18 -7.29 -5.12
C ALA A 205 -23.90 -8.64 -5.20
N SER A 206 -23.24 -9.64 -5.79
CA SER A 206 -23.81 -10.94 -6.08
C SER A 206 -23.33 -11.93 -5.02
N ASN A 207 -24.20 -12.25 -4.05
CA ASN A 207 -24.01 -13.37 -3.15
C ASN A 207 -24.14 -14.71 -3.88
#